data_AF-A0A1G1ZT93-F1
#
_entry.id   AF-A0A1G1ZT93-F1
#
_cell.length_a   1.000
_cell.length_b   1.000
_cell.length_c   1.000
_cell.angle_alpha   90.00
_cell.angle_beta   90.00
_cell.angle_gamma   90.00
#
_symmetry.space_group_name_H-M   'P 1'
#
loop_
_entity.id
_entity.type
_entity.pdbx_description
1 polymer ?
#
loop_
_entity_poly.entity_id
_entity_poly.type
_entity_poly.pdbx_seq_one_letter_code
_entity_poly.pdbx_strand_id
1 'polypeptide(L)'
;MTFKKIFIYFSLIPVIVAILNKEITSINFLPWAHDNVNEIGLVLLGIAGLNCLYIIFRNFQTGLNDKFWYVFAGLMAILFFGYLYIGLSLSNAGF
;
A
#
# COMPACT_ATOMS: atom_id res chain seq x y z
N MET A 1 9.34 -12.22 14.40
CA MET A 1 8.25 -11.21 14.37
C MET A 1 6.96 -11.89 13.91
N THR A 2 5.83 -11.72 14.61
CA THR A 2 4.57 -12.41 14.29
C THR A 2 3.99 -11.90 12.96
N PHE A 3 3.36 -12.78 12.18
CA PHE A 3 2.74 -12.48 10.88
C PHE A 3 1.84 -11.22 10.89
N LYS A 4 1.08 -11.04 11.97
CA LYS A 4 0.23 -9.86 12.23
C LYS A 4 1.01 -8.54 12.28
N LYS A 5 2.18 -8.55 12.90
CA LYS A 5 3.03 -7.35 13.01
C LYS A 5 3.57 -6.96 11.63
N ILE A 6 4.00 -7.92 10.83
CA ILE A 6 4.49 -7.68 9.46
C ILE A 6 3.40 -7.04 8.59
N PHE A 7 2.16 -7.54 8.67
CA PHE A 7 1.03 -6.91 7.96
C PHE A 7 0.83 -5.45 8.38
N ILE A 8 0.84 -5.16 9.68
CA ILE A 8 0.64 -3.78 10.17
C ILE A 8 1.77 -2.86 9.69
N TYR A 9 3.03 -3.25 9.91
CA TYR A 9 4.18 -2.40 9.60
C TYR A 9 4.38 -2.14 8.10
N PHE A 10 4.05 -3.10 7.26
CA PHE A 10 4.37 -3.03 5.83
C PHE A 10 3.15 -2.90 4.92
N SER A 11 1.92 -2.94 5.45
CA SER A 11 0.70 -2.66 4.66
C SER A 11 -0.12 -1.50 5.24
N LEU A 12 -0.38 -1.47 6.55
CA LEU A 12 -1.19 -0.40 7.16
C LEU A 12 -0.42 0.91 7.33
N ILE A 13 0.79 0.85 7.89
CA ILE A 13 1.61 2.06 8.11
C ILE A 13 1.92 2.78 6.79
N PRO A 14 2.37 2.11 5.71
CA PRO A 14 2.62 2.81 4.44
C PRO A 14 1.39 3.50 3.88
N VAL A 15 0.20 2.89 4.01
CA VAL A 15 -1.07 3.50 3.56
C VAL A 15 -1.44 4.72 4.42
N ILE A 16 -1.31 4.61 5.74
CA ILE A 16 -1.54 5.75 6.64
C ILE A 16 -0.56 6.88 6.34
N VAL A 17 0.72 6.56 6.12
CA VAL A 17 1.75 7.53 5.73
C VAL A 17 1.42 8.15 4.38
N ALA A 18 0.89 7.40 3.41
CA ALA A 18 0.47 7.97 2.12
C ALA A 18 -0.69 8.97 2.28
N ILE A 19 -1.67 8.65 3.11
CA ILE A 19 -2.81 9.55 3.41
C ILE A 19 -2.33 10.80 4.14
N LEU A 20 -1.54 10.62 5.20
CA LEU A 20 -0.96 11.73 5.96
C LEU A 20 -0.02 12.57 5.10
N ASN A 21 0.74 11.96 4.19
CA ASN A 21 1.57 12.71 3.26
C ASN A 21 0.71 13.64 2.41
N LYS A 22 -0.42 13.16 1.86
CA LYS A 22 -1.37 13.99 1.11
C LYS A 22 -1.95 15.14 1.94
N GLU A 23 -2.30 14.90 3.20
CA GLU A 23 -2.87 15.93 4.07
C GLU A 23 -1.83 16.94 4.55
N ILE A 24 -0.65 16.49 5.00
CA ILE A 24 0.40 17.35 5.55
C ILE A 24 1.04 18.21 4.45
N THR A 25 1.29 17.63 3.28
CA THR A 25 1.89 18.38 2.18
C THR A 25 0.95 19.43 1.60
N SER A 26 -0.37 19.32 1.78
CA SER A 26 -1.31 20.40 1.43
C SER A 26 -1.05 21.70 2.20
N ILE A 27 -0.30 21.62 3.31
CA ILE A 27 0.05 22.72 4.21
C ILE A 27 1.49 23.19 3.93
N ASN A 28 1.96 23.30 2.66
CA ASN A 28 3.22 23.96 2.22
C ASN A 28 4.53 23.73 3.04
N PHE A 29 4.58 22.77 3.97
CA PHE A 29 5.66 22.64 4.96
C PHE A 29 6.91 22.00 4.35
N LEU A 30 6.73 21.26 3.25
CA LEU A 30 7.78 20.70 2.40
C LEU A 30 7.35 20.82 0.92
N PRO A 31 7.85 21.82 0.18
CA PRO A 31 7.51 22.02 -1.23
C PRO A 31 7.83 20.80 -2.10
N TRP A 32 9.00 20.17 -1.87
CA TRP A 32 9.37 18.94 -2.59
C TRP A 32 8.37 17.80 -2.36
N ALA A 33 7.92 17.61 -1.12
CA ALA A 33 6.97 16.55 -0.82
C ALA A 33 5.58 16.87 -1.39
N HIS A 34 5.22 18.16 -1.47
CA HIS A 34 4.00 18.66 -2.13
C HIS A 34 4.00 18.42 -3.64
N ASP A 35 5.13 18.65 -4.30
CA ASP A 35 5.27 18.44 -5.74
C ASP A 35 5.26 16.93 -6.11
N ASN A 36 5.66 16.06 -5.17
CA ASN A 36 5.79 14.62 -5.39
C ASN A 36 4.79 13.76 -4.58
N VAL A 37 3.69 14.35 -4.10
CA VAL A 37 2.69 13.65 -3.25
C VAL A 37 2.17 12.37 -3.88
N ASN A 38 1.85 12.46 -5.18
CA ASN A 38 1.29 11.35 -5.92
C ASN A 38 2.31 10.22 -6.08
N GLU A 39 3.57 10.54 -6.38
CA GLU A 39 4.64 9.55 -6.55
C GLU A 39 4.95 8.82 -5.23
N ILE A 40 5.04 9.57 -4.12
CA ILE A 40 5.25 9.01 -2.79
C ILE A 40 4.08 8.10 -2.42
N GLY A 41 2.84 8.53 -2.68
CA GLY A 41 1.64 7.73 -2.45
C GLY A 41 1.62 6.44 -3.25
N LEU A 42 1.98 6.50 -4.53
CA LEU A 42 2.08 5.33 -5.41
C LEU A 42 3.15 4.34 -4.91
N VAL A 43 4.34 4.81 -4.54
CA VAL A 43 5.41 3.94 -4.02
C VAL A 43 4.96 3.24 -2.73
N LEU A 44 4.34 3.97 -1.80
CA LEU A 44 3.85 3.40 -0.54
C LEU A 44 2.72 2.39 -0.75
N LEU A 45 1.81 2.65 -1.70
CA LEU A 45 0.77 1.70 -2.11
C LEU A 45 1.36 0.44 -2.75
N GLY A 46 2.43 0.58 -3.56
CA GLY A 46 3.15 -0.55 -4.15
C GLY A 46 3.82 -1.44 -3.11
N ILE A 47 4.48 -0.83 -2.12
CA ILE A 47 5.05 -1.56 -0.99
C ILE A 47 3.95 -2.34 -0.24
N ALA A 48 2.81 -1.69 0.03
CA ALA A 48 1.67 -2.31 0.71
C ALA A 48 1.08 -3.49 -0.08
N GLY A 49 0.93 -3.35 -1.40
CA GLY A 49 0.46 -4.40 -2.31
C GLY A 49 1.42 -5.60 -2.38
N LEU A 50 2.72 -5.35 -2.55
CA LEU A 50 3.74 -6.39 -2.56
C LEU A 50 3.79 -7.16 -1.23
N ASN A 51 3.66 -6.47 -0.09
CA ASN A 51 3.60 -7.13 1.21
C ASN A 51 2.35 -8.02 1.36
N CYS A 52 1.20 -7.61 0.80
CA CYS A 52 0.01 -8.46 0.79
C CYS A 52 0.24 -9.74 -0.03
N LEU A 53 0.89 -9.64 -1.20
CA LEU A 53 1.26 -10.82 -2.00
C LEU A 53 2.24 -11.72 -1.25
N TYR A 54 3.24 -11.15 -0.57
CA TYR A 54 4.19 -11.90 0.26
C TYR A 54 3.47 -12.69 1.38
N ILE A 55 2.46 -12.07 2.00
CA ILE A 55 1.64 -12.67 3.05
C ILE A 55 0.79 -13.83 2.52
N ILE A 56 0.17 -13.66 1.35
CA ILE A 56 -0.57 -14.72 0.65
C ILE A 56 0.37 -15.90 0.33
N PHE A 57 1.53 -15.62 -0.27
CA PHE A 57 2.53 -16.62 -0.64
C PHE A 57 3.06 -17.38 0.58
N ARG A 58 3.39 -16.66 1.67
CA ARG A 58 3.89 -17.28 2.90
C ARG A 58 2.83 -18.13 3.59
N ASN A 59 1.57 -17.70 3.61
CA ASN A 59 0.46 -18.48 4.18
C ASN A 59 0.26 -19.78 3.39
N PHE A 60 0.37 -19.74 2.06
CA PHE A 60 0.36 -20.93 1.20
C PHE A 60 1.56 -21.86 1.49
N GLN A 61 2.77 -21.33 1.55
CA GLN A 61 4.00 -22.13 1.74
C GLN A 61 4.09 -22.80 3.12
N THR A 62 3.61 -22.13 4.17
CA THR A 62 3.70 -22.63 5.56
C THR A 62 2.57 -23.59 5.95
N GLY A 63 1.59 -23.80 5.07
CA GLY A 63 0.44 -24.67 5.34
C GLY A 63 -0.45 -24.19 6.50
N LEU A 64 -0.25 -22.94 6.98
CA LEU A 64 -1.04 -22.34 8.04
C LEU A 64 -2.53 -22.30 7.69
N ASN A 65 -2.86 -22.26 6.38
CA ASN A 65 -4.22 -22.34 5.83
C ASN A 65 -5.23 -21.44 6.56
N ASP A 66 -4.75 -20.32 7.09
CA ASP A 66 -5.59 -19.37 7.79
C ASP A 66 -6.39 -18.60 6.74
N LYS A 67 -7.59 -19.14 6.45
CA LYS A 67 -8.51 -18.65 5.41
C LYS A 67 -8.81 -17.17 5.60
N PHE A 68 -8.90 -16.71 6.85
CA PHE A 68 -9.20 -15.32 7.15
C PHE A 68 -8.09 -14.41 6.62
N TRP A 69 -6.84 -14.67 6.99
CA TRP A 69 -5.71 -13.83 6.55
C TRP A 69 -5.42 -13.96 5.06
N TYR A 70 -5.67 -15.12 4.47
CA TYR A 70 -5.53 -15.33 3.03
C TYR A 70 -6.53 -14.45 2.26
N VAL A 71 -7.82 -14.52 2.60
CA VAL A 71 -8.87 -13.73 1.95
C VAL A 71 -8.66 -12.24 2.21
N PHE A 72 -8.34 -11.85 3.45
CA PHE A 72 -8.15 -10.46 3.82
C PHE A 72 -6.96 -9.83 3.09
N ALA A 73 -5.81 -10.51 3.05
CA ALA A 73 -4.64 -10.02 2.30
C ALA A 73 -4.89 -10.00 0.80
N GLY A 74 -5.66 -10.96 0.26
CA GLY A 74 -6.09 -10.97 -1.15
C GLY A 74 -6.94 -9.75 -1.50
N LEU A 75 -7.97 -9.46 -0.72
CA LEU A 75 -8.81 -8.28 -0.93
C LEU A 75 -8.01 -6.97 -0.83
N MET A 76 -7.12 -6.87 0.15
CA MET A 76 -6.26 -5.69 0.31
C MET A 76 -5.28 -5.53 -0.84
N ALA A 77 -4.68 -6.62 -1.35
CA ALA A 77 -3.83 -6.56 -2.53
C ALA A 77 -4.61 -6.03 -3.74
N ILE A 78 -5.82 -6.55 -3.99
CA ILE A 78 -6.68 -6.08 -5.09
C ILE A 78 -6.96 -4.59 -4.95
N LEU A 79 -7.30 -4.12 -3.75
CA LEU A 79 -7.53 -2.69 -3.50
C LEU A 79 -6.28 -1.85 -3.79
N PHE A 80 -5.11 -2.24 -3.26
CA PHE A 80 -3.87 -1.48 -3.45
C PHE A 80 -3.43 -1.45 -4.91
N PHE A 81 -3.48 -2.58 -5.62
CA PHE A 81 -3.17 -2.62 -7.04
C PHE A 81 -4.21 -1.89 -7.90
N GLY A 82 -5.48 -1.91 -7.52
CA GLY A 82 -6.53 -1.11 -8.15
C GLY A 82 -6.27 0.39 -8.01
N TYR A 83 -5.92 0.86 -6.81
CA TYR A 83 -5.54 2.26 -6.56
C TYR A 83 -4.27 2.66 -7.32
N LEU A 84 -3.25 1.80 -7.35
CA LEU A 84 -2.05 2.01 -8.17
C LEU A 84 -2.38 2.15 -9.65
N TYR A 85 -3.22 1.25 -10.18
CA TYR A 85 -3.62 1.28 -11.58
C TYR A 85 -4.36 2.58 -11.92
N ILE A 86 -5.31 2.99 -11.08
CA ILE A 86 -6.03 4.26 -11.24
C ILE A 86 -5.04 5.43 -11.21
N GLY A 87 -4.16 5.50 -10.20
CA GLY A 87 -3.18 6.59 -10.09
C GLY A 87 -2.21 6.67 -11.26
N LEU A 88 -1.70 5.53 -11.74
CA LEU A 88 -0.84 5.46 -12.93
C LEU A 88 -1.61 5.83 -14.21
N SER A 89 -2.87 5.40 -14.33
CA SER A 89 -3.71 5.72 -15.50
C SER A 89 -4.02 7.22 -15.59
N LEU A 90 -4.27 7.88 -14.45
CA LEU A 90 -4.52 9.32 -14.39
C LEU A 90 -3.24 10.12 -14.66
N SER A 91 -2.11 9.69 -14.09
CA SER A 91 -0.80 10.32 -14.35
C SER A 91 -0.37 10.22 -15.81
N ASN A 92 -0.59 9.07 -16.46
CA ASN A 92 -0.32 8.90 -17.90
C ASN A 92 -1.33 9.62 -18.80
N ALA A 93 -2.52 9.95 -18.30
CA ALA A 93 -3.53 10.71 -19.03
C ALA A 93 -3.29 12.24 -19.02
N GLY A 94 -2.23 12.71 -18.34
CA GLY A 94 -1.84 14.13 -18.31
C GLY A 94 -2.69 15.01 -17.38
N PHE A 95 -3.32 14.43 -16.36
CA PHE A 95 -4.04 15.14 -15.29
C PHE A 95 -3.20 15.31 -14.03
#